data_AF-A0AB33CND7-F1
#
_entry.id   AF-A0AB33CND7-F1
#
_cell.length_a   1.000
_cell.length_b   1.000
_cell.length_c   1.000
_cell.angle_alpha   90.00
_cell.angle_beta   90.00
_cell.angle_gamma   90.00
#
_symmetry.space_group_name_H-M   'P 1'
#
loop_
_entity.id
_entity.type
_entity.pdbx_description
1 polymer ?
#
loop_
_entity_poly.entity_id
_entity_poly.type
_entity_poly.pdbx_seq_one_letter_code
_entity_poly.pdbx_strand_id
1 'polypeptide(L)' 'MARVLTCLDATPAQDGTCTQYAFVEQSFTQYLPTNEQAVEIGAAFFVSLFTLAAAKRILKPQKD' A
#
# COMPACT_ATOMS: atom_id res chain seq x y z
N MET A 1 -2.56 -0.89 24.69
CA MET A 1 -2.91 -1.21 23.29
C MET A 1 -3.08 -2.72 23.22
N ALA A 2 -4.21 -3.23 22.71
CA ALA A 2 -4.47 -4.67 22.68
C ALA A 2 -3.71 -5.33 21.52
N ARG A 3 -3.00 -6.44 21.79
CA ARG A 3 -2.37 -7.27 20.75
C ARG A 3 -3.32 -8.41 20.42
N VAL A 4 -3.72 -8.52 19.16
CA VAL A 4 -4.58 -9.61 18.70
C VAL A 4 -3.74 -10.56 17.86
N LEU A 5 -3.89 -11.86 18.12
CA LEU A 5 -3.29 -12.90 17.29
C LEU A 5 -4.08 -12.97 15.98
N THR A 6 -3.48 -12.54 14.88
CA THR A 6 -4.13 -12.55 13.56
C THR A 6 -3.48 -13.58 12.65
N CYS A 7 -4.31 -14.28 11.89
CA CYS A 7 -3.88 -15.18 10.82
C CYS A 7 -3.40 -14.36 9.62
N LEU A 8 -2.21 -14.67 9.09
CA LEU A 8 -1.58 -13.97 7.97
C LEU A 8 -1.70 -14.73 6.63
N ASP A 9 -2.38 -15.89 6.61
CA ASP A 9 -2.51 -16.69 5.39
C ASP A 9 -3.48 -16.05 4.40
N ALA A 10 -3.04 -15.97 3.14
CA ALA A 10 -3.88 -15.49 2.03
C ALA A 10 -5.04 -16.45 1.71
N THR A 11 -4.89 -17.74 2.05
CA THR A 11 -5.92 -18.78 1.94
C THR A 11 -5.89 -19.66 3.19
N PRO A 12 -6.64 -19.33 4.25
CA PRO A 12 -6.70 -20.19 5.42
C PRO A 12 -7.23 -21.58 5.02
N ALA A 13 -6.64 -22.64 5.58
CA ALA A 13 -7.17 -23.99 5.40
C ALA A 13 -8.62 -24.03 5.89
N GLN A 14 -9.47 -24.81 5.22
CA GLN A 14 -10.91 -24.90 5.54
C GLN A 14 -11.19 -25.34 6.99
N ASP A 15 -10.20 -25.98 7.61
CA ASP A 15 -10.23 -26.44 9.01
C ASP A 15 -9.99 -25.31 10.02
N GLY A 16 -9.80 -24.06 9.56
CA GLY A 16 -9.53 -22.90 10.41
C GLY A 16 -8.11 -22.85 10.96
N THR A 17 -7.22 -23.71 10.48
CA THR A 17 -5.80 -23.73 10.85
C THR A 17 -5.05 -22.71 9.99
N CYS A 18 -4.24 -21.87 10.65
CA CYS A 18 -3.38 -20.90 9.99
C CYS A 18 -1.93 -21.36 10.13
N THR A 19 -1.15 -21.27 9.06
CA THR A 19 0.27 -21.66 9.10
C THR A 19 1.14 -20.57 9.73
N GLN A 20 0.70 -19.32 9.64
CA GLN A 20 1.42 -18.16 10.16
C GLN A 20 0.52 -17.27 11.02
N TYR A 21 0.86 -17.19 12.31
CA TYR A 21 0.23 -16.29 13.26
C TYR A 21 1.21 -15.18 13.65
N ALA A 22 0.73 -13.94 13.70
CA ALA A 22 1.48 -12.82 14.25
C ALA A 22 0.64 -12.06 15.26
N PHE A 23 1.31 -11.55 16.30
CA PHE A 23 0.71 -10.61 17.25
C PHE A 23 0.72 -9.21 16.62
N VAL A 24 -0.42 -8.78 16.12
CA VAL A 24 -0.58 -7.44 15.53
C VAL A 24 -1.13 -6.50 16.60
N GLU A 25 -0.50 -5.35 16.75
CA GLU A 25 -1.02 -4.29 17.60
C GLU A 25 -2.27 -3.68 16.95
N GLN A 26 -3.42 -3.81 17.61
CA GLN A 26 -4.66 -3.13 17.22
C GLN A 26 -4.56 -1.64 17.55
N SER A 27 -3.68 -0.91 16.87
CA SER A 27 -3.73 0.55 16.90
C SER A 27 -4.42 1.09 15.66
N PHE A 28 -4.10 0.64 14.44
CA PHE A 28 -4.69 1.18 13.21
C PHE A 28 -4.54 0.21 12.03
N THR A 29 -5.03 -1.03 12.14
CA THR A 29 -4.94 -2.00 11.05
C THR A 29 -5.97 -1.69 9.96
N GLN A 30 -5.72 -0.64 9.19
CA GLN A 30 -6.17 -0.61 7.80
C GLN A 30 -5.62 -1.87 7.13
N TYR A 31 -6.49 -2.65 6.49
CA TYR A 31 -6.09 -3.81 5.69
C TYR A 31 -4.90 -3.41 4.82
N LEU A 32 -3.83 -4.20 4.83
CA LEU A 32 -2.74 -3.99 3.89
C LEU A 32 -3.35 -4.08 2.49
N PRO A 33 -3.11 -3.09 1.61
CA PRO A 33 -3.63 -3.13 0.25
C PRO A 33 -3.11 -4.39 -0.46
N THR A 34 -3.92 -4.95 -1.35
CA THR A 34 -3.45 -6.05 -2.20
C THR A 34 -2.28 -5.57 -3.07
N ASN A 35 -1.45 -6.49 -3.57
CA ASN A 35 -0.35 -6.13 -4.47
C ASN A 35 -0.84 -5.32 -5.69
N GLU A 36 -2.02 -5.65 -6.21
CA GLU A 36 -2.65 -4.92 -7.32
C GLU A 36 -2.99 -3.48 -6.94
N GLN A 37 -3.60 -3.27 -5.76
CA GLN A 37 -3.91 -1.93 -5.24
C GLN A 37 -2.66 -1.10 -4.98
N ALA A 38 -1.60 -1.72 -4.44
CA ALA A 38 -0.33 -1.05 -4.20
C ALA A 38 0.33 -0.57 -5.50
N VAL A 39 0.26 -1.38 -6.58
CA VAL A 39 0.77 -1.01 -7.90
C VAL A 39 -0.04 0.14 -8.51
N GLU A 40 -1.38 0.08 -8.44
CA GLU A 40 -2.25 1.13 -8.97
C GLU A 40 -2.00 2.48 -8.29
N ILE A 41 -1.99 2.51 -6.95
CA ILE A 41 -1.75 3.73 -6.17
C ILE A 41 -0.32 4.24 -6.42
N GLY A 42 0.67 3.34 -6.46
CA GLY A 42 2.06 3.69 -6.74
C GLY A 42 2.21 4.33 -8.12
N ALA A 43 1.62 3.73 -9.16
CA ALA A 43 1.64 4.26 -10.51
C ALA A 43 0.97 5.64 -10.59
N ALA A 44 -0.22 5.79 -9.99
CA ALA A 44 -0.94 7.06 -9.95
C ALA A 44 -0.10 8.17 -9.28
N PHE A 45 0.59 7.85 -8.18
CA PHE A 45 1.46 8.80 -7.49
C PHE A 45 2.61 9.26 -8.37
N PHE A 46 3.35 8.34 -9.01
CA PHE A 46 4.45 8.72 -9.89
C PHE A 46 3.97 9.52 -11.11
N VAL A 47 2.86 9.13 -11.75
CA VAL A 47 2.28 9.88 -12.86
C VAL A 47 1.90 11.31 -12.44
N SER A 48 1.35 11.49 -11.23
CA SER A 48 1.01 12.82 -10.72
C SER A 48 2.26 13.70 -10.53
N LEU A 49 3.37 13.13 -10.06
CA LEU A 49 4.62 13.85 -9.90
C LEU A 49 5.24 14.22 -11.25
N PHE A 50 5.23 13.30 -12.22
CA PHE A 50 5.74 13.57 -13.56
C PHE A 50 4.92 14.64 -14.29
N THR A 51 3.60 14.60 -14.16
CA THR A 51 2.72 15.63 -14.76
C THR A 51 2.95 17.00 -14.12
N LEU A 52 3.10 17.08 -12.81
CA LEU A 52 3.49 18.32 -12.11
C LEU A 52 4.86 18.84 -12.54
N ALA A 53 5.85 17.96 -12.67
CA ALA A 53 7.19 18.32 -13.12
C ALA A 53 7.19 18.83 -14.58
N ALA A 54 6.46 18.16 -15.46
CA ALA A 54 6.28 18.58 -16.84
C ALA A 54 5.54 19.93 -16.94
N ALA A 55 4.45 20.10 -16.18
CA ALA A 55 3.72 21.36 -16.11
C ALA A 55 4.62 22.51 -15.62
N LYS A 56 5.44 22.27 -14.58
CA LYS A 56 6.40 23.25 -14.08
C LYS A 56 7.44 23.61 -15.14
N ARG A 57 7.94 22.64 -15.92
CA ARG A 57 8.90 22.89 -17.01
C ARG A 57 8.27 23.67 -18.17
N ILE A 58 7.01 23.42 -18.50
CA ILE A 58 6.28 24.15 -19.55
C ILE A 58 5.96 25.59 -19.10
N LEU A 59 5.48 25.77 -17.87
CA LEU A 59 5.06 27.08 -17.35
C LEU A 59 6.24 27.97 -16.92
N LYS A 60 7.35 27.39 -16.49
CA LYS A 60 8.61 28.08 -16.25
C LYS A 60 9.70 27.45 -17.12
N PRO A 61 9.75 27.78 -18.42
CA PRO A 61 10.85 27.34 -19.26
C PRO A 61 12.14 27.81 -18.62
N GLN A 62 13.07 26.88 -18.40
CA GLN A 62 14.43 27.23 -18.02
C GLN A 62 14.98 27.99 -19.23
N LYS A 63 15.20 29.30 -19.06
CA LYS A 63 15.94 30.09 -20.05
C LYS A 63 17.38 29.57 -20.03
N ASP A 64 17.73 28.78 -21.04
CA ASP A 64 19.08 28.87 -21.59
C ASP A 64 19.24 30.24 -22.28
#